data_AF-A0A536VW98-F1
#
_entry.id   AF-A0A536VW98-F1
#
_cell.length_a   1.000
_cell.length_b   1.000
_cell.length_c   1.000
_cell.angle_alpha   90.00
_cell.angle_beta   90.00
_cell.angle_gamma   90.00
#
_symmetry.space_group_name_H-M   'P 1'
#
loop_
_entity.id
_entity.type
_entity.pdbx_description
1 polymer ?
#
loop_
_entity_poly.entity_id
_entity_poly.type
_entity_poly.pdbx_seq_one_letter_code
_entity_poly.pdbx_strand_id
1 'polypeptide(L)' 'MLFAAGADETSEFIRQSWLLWERWPECHPHGRHAPLFVPERHHFSVVSDLGDPASELVRQTLAMF' A
#
# COMPACT_ATOMS: atom_id res chain seq x y z
N MET A 1 -5.89 7.16 4.75
CA MET A 1 -4.46 7.10 4.42
C MET A 1 -4.12 5.68 4.05
N LEU A 2 -3.90 5.47 2.76
CA LEU A 2 -3.41 4.21 2.22
C LEU A 2 -1.88 4.19 2.35
N PHE A 3 -1.33 3.17 3.01
CA PHE A 3 0.08 2.82 2.92
C PHE A 3 0.21 1.68 1.91
N ALA A 4 0.95 1.90 0.84
CA ALA A 4 1.16 0.91 -0.21
C ALA A 4 2.65 0.73 -0.52
N ALA A 5 3.09 -0.51 -0.67
CA ALA A 5 4.46 -0.87 -0.99
C ALA A 5 4.49 -2.11 -1.88
N GLY A 6 5.62 -2.35 -2.55
CA GLY A 6 5.86 -3.64 -3.20
C GLY A 6 6.04 -4.75 -2.17
N ALA A 7 5.53 -5.95 -2.44
CA ALA A 7 5.71 -7.10 -1.55
C ALA A 7 7.15 -7.65 -1.56
N ASP A 8 7.92 -7.40 -2.63
CA ASP A 8 9.31 -7.82 -2.78
C ASP A 8 10.30 -6.77 -2.25
N GLU A 9 9.83 -5.90 -1.36
CA GLU A 9 10.66 -4.93 -0.66
C GLU A 9 11.56 -5.57 0.39
N THR A 10 12.56 -4.81 0.84
CA THR A 10 13.37 -5.24 1.98
C THR A 10 12.53 -5.41 3.24
N SER A 11 12.93 -6.33 4.12
CA SER A 11 12.23 -6.58 5.39
C SER A 11 12.10 -5.32 6.26
N GLU A 12 13.07 -4.40 6.21
CA GLU A 12 13.01 -3.13 6.93
C GLU A 12 11.94 -2.20 6.34
N PHE A 13 11.79 -2.13 5.02
CA PHE A 13 10.76 -1.30 4.40
C PHE A 13 9.35 -1.82 4.71
N ILE A 14 9.17 -3.15 4.70
CA ILE A 14 7.93 -3.80 5.13
C ILE A 14 7.65 -3.48 6.61
N ARG A 15 8.65 -3.63 7.50
CA ARG A 15 8.53 -3.30 8.92
C ARG A 15 8.14 -1.83 9.13
N GLN A 16 8.77 -0.90 8.43
CA GLN A 16 8.46 0.53 8.55
C GLN A 16 7.05 0.86 8.04
N SER A 17 6.59 0.20 6.97
CA SER A 17 5.21 0.35 6.48
C SER A 17 4.19 -0.06 7.55
N TRP A 18 4.46 -1.12 8.31
CA TRP A 18 3.66 -1.52 9.46
C TRP A 18 3.73 -0.51 10.61
N LEU A 19 4.92 -0.02 10.96
CA LEU A 19 5.06 0.98 12.04
C LEU A 19 4.28 2.26 11.74
N LEU A 20 4.27 2.71 10.48
CA LEU A 20 3.48 3.86 10.06
C LEU A 20 1.98 3.59 10.14
N TRP A 21 1.53 2.41 9.68
CA TRP A 21 0.14 1.97 9.81
C TRP A 21 -0.32 1.97 11.27
N GLU A 22 0.42 1.31 12.16
CA GLU A 22 0.06 1.21 13.58
C GLU A 22 0.01 2.56 14.30
N ARG A 23 0.75 3.56 13.82
CA ARG A 23 0.87 4.86 14.50
C ARG A 23 -0.30 5.81 14.25
N TRP A 24 -1.05 5.65 13.16
CA TRP A 24 -2.18 6.52 12.76
C TRP A 24 -3.45 5.74 12.41
N PRO A 25 -4.00 4.93 13.33
CA PRO A 25 -5.16 4.08 13.07
C PRO A 25 -6.42 4.84 12.65
N GLU A 26 -6.61 6.06 13.16
CA GLU A 26 -7.71 6.95 12.81
C GLU A 26 -7.70 7.40 11.33
N CYS A 27 -6.55 7.28 10.67
CA CYS A 27 -6.39 7.65 9.28
C CYS A 27 -6.70 6.50 8.33
N HIS A 28 -6.91 5.26 8.78
CA HIS A 28 -7.02 4.12 7.86
C HIS A 28 -8.31 4.13 7.03
N PRO A 29 -8.28 3.64 5.76
CA PRO A 29 -9.49 3.39 5.00
C PRO A 29 -10.38 2.39 5.74
N HIS A 30 -11.69 2.62 5.73
CA HIS A 30 -12.66 1.74 6.37
C HIS A 30 -12.52 0.29 5.87
N GLY A 31 -12.51 -0.66 6.80
CA GLY A 31 -12.46 -2.10 6.49
C GLY A 31 -11.06 -2.62 6.09
N ARG A 32 -10.01 -1.79 6.13
CA ARG A 32 -8.64 -2.26 5.92
C ARG A 32 -7.94 -2.52 7.26
N HIS A 33 -7.20 -3.62 7.32
CA HIS A 33 -6.54 -4.11 8.54
C HIS A 33 -5.00 -4.13 8.43
N ALA A 34 -4.44 -3.74 7.28
CA ALA A 34 -3.01 -3.78 7.00
C ALA A 34 -2.62 -2.78 5.89
N PRO A 35 -1.33 -2.41 5.78
CA PRO A 35 -0.80 -1.82 4.54
C PRO A 35 -1.12 -2.68 3.31
N LEU A 36 -1.20 -2.05 2.14
CA LEU A 36 -1.32 -2.73 0.87
C LEU A 36 0.06 -3.15 0.36
N PHE A 37 0.34 -4.45 0.34
CA PHE A 37 1.54 -4.99 -0.31
C PHE A 37 1.18 -5.56 -1.68
N VAL A 38 1.73 -4.97 -2.74
CA VAL A 38 1.44 -5.37 -4.13
C VAL A 38 2.37 -6.53 -4.51
N PRO A 39 1.85 -7.72 -4.85
CA PRO A 39 2.66 -8.89 -5.20
C PRO A 39 3.55 -8.62 -6.41
N GLU A 40 4.73 -9.27 -6.46
CA GLU A 40 5.67 -9.20 -7.60
C GLU A 40 6.14 -7.77 -7.95
N ARG A 41 6.02 -6.85 -6.98
CA ARG A 41 6.50 -5.47 -7.08
C ARG A 41 7.57 -5.21 -6.04
N HIS A 42 8.58 -4.47 -6.46
CA HIS A 42 9.58 -3.81 -5.64
C HIS A 42 9.41 -2.28 -5.65
N HIS A 43 10.28 -1.56 -4.93
CA HIS A 43 10.25 -0.12 -4.66
C HIS A 43 9.81 0.79 -5.82
N PHE A 44 10.36 0.59 -7.02
CA PHE A 44 10.06 1.44 -8.18
C PHE A 44 8.91 0.87 -9.02
N SER A 45 8.85 -0.46 -9.17
CA SER A 45 7.84 -1.10 -10.03
C SER A 45 6.42 -0.93 -9.50
N VAL A 46 6.22 -0.77 -8.19
CA VAL A 46 4.88 -0.59 -7.60
C VAL A 46 4.17 0.65 -8.15
N VAL A 47 4.90 1.69 -8.53
CA VAL A 47 4.32 2.91 -9.12
C VAL A 47 3.70 2.61 -10.49
N SER A 48 4.19 1.60 -11.21
CA SER A 48 3.66 1.22 -12.53
C SER A 48 2.24 0.66 -12.44
N ASP A 49 1.81 0.14 -11.28
CA ASP A 49 0.42 -0.30 -11.07
C ASP A 49 -0.59 0.85 -11.18
N LEU A 50 -0.16 2.10 -10.95
CA LEU A 50 -1.01 3.27 -11.17
C LEU A 50 -1.35 3.49 -12.65
N GLY A 51 -0.62 2.85 -13.57
CA GLY A 51 -0.92 2.85 -15.00
C GLY A 51 -1.98 1.83 -15.42
N ASP A 52 -2.36 0.89 -14.54
CA ASP A 52 -3.42 -0.08 -14.79
C ASP A 52 -4.68 0.29 -13.99
N PRO A 53 -5.77 0.74 -14.65
CA PRO A 53 -7.02 1.07 -13.98
C PRO A 53 -7.66 -0.09 -13.20
N ALA A 54 -7.31 -1.34 -13.54
CA ALA A 54 -7.81 -2.53 -12.87
C ALA A 54 -6.98 -2.92 -11.63
N SER A 55 -5.83 -2.28 -11.40
CA SER A 55 -4.94 -2.64 -10.30
C SER A 55 -5.60 -2.36 -8.94
N GLU A 56 -5.23 -3.18 -7.96
CA GLU A 56 -5.69 -2.97 -6.58
C GLU A 56 -5.22 -1.62 -6.04
N LEU A 57 -4.02 -1.17 -6.41
CA LEU A 57 -3.49 0.11 -6.00
C LEU A 57 -4.38 1.27 -6.48
N VAL A 58 -4.83 1.25 -7.74
CA VAL A 58 -5.74 2.27 -8.28
C VAL A 58 -7.09 2.22 -7.59
N ARG A 59 -7.70 1.03 -7.46
CA ARG A 59 -9.00 0.88 -6.79
C ARG A 59 -8.99 1.44 -5.37
N GLN A 60 -7.95 1.12 -4.61
CA GLN A 60 -7.83 1.56 -3.22
C GLN A 60 -7.51 3.04 -3.08
N THR A 61 -6.76 3.59 -4.04
CA THR A 61 -6.49 5.03 -4.10
C THR A 61 -7.77 5.81 -4.42
N LEU A 62 -8.56 5.35 -5.39
CA LEU A 62 -9.81 6.01 -5.77
C LEU A 62 -10.89 5.90 -4.66
N ALA A 63 -10.91 4.81 -3.90
CA ALA A 63 -11.82 4.64 -2.76
C ALA A 63 -11.56 5.61 -1.59
N MET A 64 -10.49 6.41 -1.64
CA MET A 64 -10.22 7.46 -0.65
C MET A 64 -10.96 8.78 -0.92
N PHE A 65 -11.61 8.93 -2.07
CA PHE A 65 -12.36 10.11 -2.50
C PHE A 65 -13.84 9.79 -2.68
#